data_AF-A0A2E2I9E8-F1
#
_entry.id   AF-A0A2E2I9E8-F1
#
_cell.length_a   1.000
_cell.length_b   1.000
_cell.length_c   1.000
_cell.angle_alpha   90.00
_cell.angle_beta   90.00
_cell.angle_gamma   90.00
#
_symmetry.space_group_name_H-M   'P 1'
#
loop_
_entity.id
_entity.type
_entity.pdbx_description
1 polymer ?
#
loop_
_entity_poly.entity_id
_entity_poly.type
_entity_poly.pdbx_seq_one_letter_code
_entity_poly.pdbx_strand_id
1 'polypeptide(L)'
;MQSQPVPELVILPKEASVWWGRALSVFIGITALSSALGVVLLSLYMSWGGSDFIDQWENEHPGEYPENGTEDEQRAWNYSMDEYENNENVKEMMQEYESSGIYTVSLITGIILFFLGIPAAILAWMNHEMMLKVCGAWAVAKLISDVVISILSANITASYLDSVPGGSDYSWLAYTSTASSIFCGSTLLAIVIAISLMYKPSLEIPESAFHSKEYTGPE
;
A
#
# COMPACT_ATOMS: atom_id res chain seq x y z
N MET A 1 60.24 -23.59 32.81
CA MET A 1 59.26 -22.49 32.70
C MET A 1 58.16 -22.97 31.77
N GLN A 2 57.02 -23.38 32.31
CA GLN A 2 55.86 -23.75 31.51
C GLN A 2 55.20 -22.46 31.03
N SER A 3 55.18 -22.24 29.72
CA SER A 3 54.41 -21.16 29.10
C SER A 3 52.93 -21.42 29.37
N GLN A 4 52.29 -20.56 30.15
CA GLN A 4 50.84 -20.61 30.27
C GLN A 4 50.21 -20.25 28.91
N PRO A 5 49.19 -20.99 28.44
CA PRO A 5 48.52 -20.67 27.19
C PRO A 5 47.80 -19.33 27.35
N VAL A 6 48.07 -18.41 26.41
CA VAL A 6 47.31 -17.16 26.27
C VAL A 6 45.84 -17.52 26.08
N PRO A 7 44.91 -16.97 26.87
CA PRO A 7 43.49 -17.25 26.68
C PRO A 7 43.10 -16.78 25.28
N GLU A 8 42.66 -17.72 24.44
CA GLU A 8 42.08 -17.44 23.13
C GLU A 8 40.84 -16.58 23.36
N LEU A 9 40.88 -15.34 22.90
CA LEU A 9 39.77 -14.40 22.99
C LEU A 9 38.66 -14.96 22.09
N VAL A 10 37.71 -15.68 22.68
CA VAL A 10 36.52 -16.16 21.97
C VAL A 10 35.65 -14.93 21.70
N ILE A 11 35.85 -14.36 20.52
CA ILE A 11 35.03 -13.28 19.97
C ILE A 11 33.64 -13.85 19.71
N LEU A 12 32.73 -13.63 20.65
CA LEU A 12 31.32 -13.97 20.45
C LEU A 12 30.72 -12.90 19.54
N PRO A 13 30.14 -13.26 18.39
CA PRO A 13 29.51 -12.29 17.52
C PRO A 13 28.42 -11.56 18.30
N LYS A 14 28.52 -10.23 18.35
CA LYS A 14 27.50 -9.38 18.98
C LYS A 14 26.16 -9.65 18.28
N GLU A 15 25.22 -10.22 19.02
CA GLU A 15 23.88 -10.51 18.51
C GLU A 15 23.25 -9.23 17.95
N ALA A 16 22.52 -9.36 16.85
CA ALA A 16 21.84 -8.24 16.21
C ALA A 16 20.88 -7.56 17.19
N SER A 17 20.77 -6.23 17.09
CA SER A 17 19.89 -5.48 18.00
C SER A 17 18.42 -5.88 17.82
N VAL A 18 17.81 -6.37 18.89
CA VAL A 18 16.38 -6.76 19.01
C VAL A 18 15.43 -5.61 18.62
N TRP A 19 15.89 -4.36 18.72
CA TRP A 19 15.10 -3.17 18.40
C TRP A 19 14.72 -3.06 16.93
N TRP A 20 15.54 -3.59 16.01
CA TRP A 20 15.22 -3.58 14.59
C TRP A 20 14.02 -4.48 14.26
N GLY A 21 13.96 -5.67 14.87
CA GLY A 21 12.79 -6.56 14.73
C GLY A 21 11.53 -5.95 15.33
N ARG A 22 11.64 -5.27 16.48
CA ARG A 22 10.51 -4.55 17.10
C ARG A 22 9.99 -3.40 16.23
N ALA A 23 10.89 -2.59 15.66
CA ALA A 23 10.52 -1.51 14.76
C ALA A 23 9.81 -2.05 13.50
N LEU A 24 10.34 -3.14 12.92
CA LEU A 24 9.73 -3.81 11.76
C LEU A 24 8.34 -4.35 12.10
N SER A 25 8.17 -4.97 13.27
CA SER A 25 6.89 -5.49 13.75
C SER A 25 5.82 -4.41 13.86
N VAL A 26 6.16 -3.26 14.44
CA VAL A 26 5.23 -2.12 14.54
C VAL A 26 4.85 -1.62 13.15
N PHE A 27 5.82 -1.49 12.25
CA PHE A 27 5.56 -0.99 10.89
C PHE A 27 4.66 -1.94 10.08
N ILE A 28 4.92 -3.25 10.13
CA ILE A 28 4.07 -4.28 9.51
C ILE A 28 2.69 -4.27 10.14
N GLY A 29 2.60 -4.19 11.47
CA GLY A 29 1.34 -4.15 12.20
C GLY A 29 0.46 -2.98 11.76
N ILE A 30 1.02 -1.77 11.69
CA ILE A 30 0.30 -0.58 11.20
C ILE A 30 -0.16 -0.78 9.76
N THR A 31 0.71 -1.26 8.87
CA THR A 31 0.40 -1.44 7.45
C THR A 31 -0.66 -2.53 7.22
N ALA A 32 -0.62 -3.61 8.01
CA ALA A 32 -1.65 -4.65 8.00
C ALA A 32 -3.00 -4.09 8.49
N LEU A 33 -2.99 -3.30 9.57
CA LEU A 33 -4.20 -2.63 10.08
C LEU A 33 -4.79 -1.65 9.07
N SER A 34 -3.96 -0.90 8.33
CA SER A 34 -4.43 -0.05 7.23
C SER A 34 -5.15 -0.85 6.14
N SER A 35 -4.73 -2.10 5.90
CA SER A 35 -5.41 -2.99 4.95
C SER A 35 -6.79 -3.41 5.47
N ALA A 36 -6.91 -3.72 6.76
CA ALA A 36 -8.19 -4.01 7.39
C ALA A 36 -9.13 -2.79 7.39
N LEU A 37 -8.60 -1.60 7.65
CA LEU A 37 -9.36 -0.35 7.56
C LEU A 37 -9.88 -0.13 6.13
N GLY A 38 -9.03 -0.34 5.12
CA GLY A 38 -9.42 -0.25 3.71
C GLY A 38 -10.56 -1.20 3.36
N VAL A 39 -10.51 -2.45 3.83
CA VAL A 39 -11.59 -3.42 3.67
C VAL A 39 -12.89 -2.92 4.29
N VAL A 40 -12.84 -2.42 5.53
CA VAL A 40 -14.04 -1.91 6.23
C VAL A 40 -14.63 -0.73 5.47
N LEU A 41 -13.81 0.24 5.04
CA LEU A 41 -14.28 1.40 4.28
C LEU A 41 -14.93 0.99 2.96
N LEU A 42 -14.32 0.05 2.24
CA LEU A 42 -14.87 -0.47 0.98
C LEU A 42 -16.20 -1.20 1.19
N SER A 43 -16.29 -2.03 2.24
CA SER A 43 -17.52 -2.74 2.58
C SER A 43 -18.64 -1.78 3.01
N LEU A 44 -18.32 -0.70 3.72
CA LEU A 44 -19.29 0.34 4.06
C LEU A 44 -19.78 1.07 2.82
N TYR A 45 -18.88 1.41 1.89
CA TYR A 45 -19.24 2.04 0.62
C TYR A 45 -20.23 1.17 -0.19
N MET A 46 -19.97 -0.13 -0.29
CA MET A 46 -20.88 -1.07 -0.96
C MET A 46 -22.23 -1.20 -0.22
N SER A 47 -22.21 -1.31 1.10
CA SER A 47 -23.41 -1.49 1.93
C SER A 47 -24.34 -0.26 1.91
N TRP A 48 -23.77 0.94 1.78
CA TRP A 48 -24.54 2.19 1.70
C TRP A 48 -25.06 2.48 0.28
N GLY A 49 -24.97 1.51 -0.64
CA GLY A 49 -25.56 1.60 -1.96
C GLY A 49 -24.77 2.49 -2.91
N GLY A 50 -23.45 2.31 -2.99
CA GLY A 50 -22.59 3.11 -3.89
C GLY A 50 -23.12 3.22 -5.34
N SER A 51 -23.67 2.13 -5.90
CA SER A 51 -24.37 2.10 -7.20
C SER A 51 -25.83 2.51 -7.11
N ASP A 52 -26.59 1.98 -6.14
CA ASP A 52 -28.00 2.34 -5.93
C ASP A 52 -28.22 3.86 -5.72
N PHE A 53 -27.24 4.57 -5.16
CA PHE A 53 -27.25 6.02 -4.97
C PHE A 53 -27.14 6.78 -6.30
N ILE A 54 -26.40 6.24 -7.26
CA ILE A 54 -26.18 6.84 -8.58
C ILE A 54 -27.32 6.45 -9.53
N ASP A 55 -27.91 5.26 -9.36
CA ASP A 55 -29.13 4.87 -10.08
C ASP A 55 -30.34 5.75 -9.69
N GLN A 56 -30.32 6.34 -8.49
CA GLN A 56 -31.29 7.34 -8.05
C GLN A 56 -31.05 8.73 -8.66
N TRP A 57 -29.97 8.95 -9.40
CA TRP A 57 -29.81 10.19 -10.18
C TRP A 57 -30.78 10.14 -11.37
N GLU A 58 -31.96 10.69 -11.11
CA GLU A 58 -33.03 10.91 -12.08
C GLU A 58 -32.56 11.98 -13.07
N ASN A 59 -32.01 11.54 -14.20
CA ASN A 59 -31.64 12.42 -15.30
C ASN A 59 -32.48 12.05 -16.51
N GLU A 60 -33.57 12.79 -16.72
CA GLU A 60 -34.31 12.69 -17.96
C GLU A 60 -33.47 13.26 -19.10
N HIS A 61 -33.35 12.49 -20.19
CA HIS A 61 -32.72 12.97 -21.41
C HIS A 61 -33.43 14.27 -21.85
N PRO A 62 -32.73 15.36 -22.19
CA PRO A 62 -33.32 16.67 -22.49
C PRO A 62 -34.14 16.74 -23.79
N GLY A 63 -34.50 15.59 -24.37
CA GLY A 63 -35.23 15.47 -25.63
C GLY A 63 -34.42 15.87 -26.86
N GLU A 64 -35.11 16.07 -27.98
CA GLU A 64 -34.51 16.50 -29.25
C GLU A 64 -33.98 17.93 -29.19
N TYR A 65 -32.91 18.21 -29.94
CA TYR A 65 -32.32 19.54 -30.02
C TYR A 65 -33.32 20.56 -30.63
N PRO A 66 -33.53 21.73 -30.00
CA PRO A 66 -34.44 22.74 -30.53
C PRO A 66 -33.80 23.51 -31.71
N GLU A 67 -33.86 22.93 -32.93
CA GLU A 67 -33.29 23.53 -34.16
C GLU A 67 -33.83 24.93 -34.47
N ASN A 68 -35.12 25.17 -34.18
CA ASN A 68 -35.79 26.45 -34.37
C ASN A 68 -36.01 27.22 -33.06
N GLY A 69 -35.32 26.83 -31.99
CA GLY A 69 -35.40 27.50 -30.68
C GLY A 69 -34.67 28.83 -30.65
N THR A 70 -34.90 29.59 -29.58
CA THR A 70 -34.12 30.78 -29.24
C THR A 70 -32.68 30.39 -28.85
N GLU A 71 -31.74 31.34 -28.93
CA GLU A 71 -30.34 31.11 -28.48
C GLU A 71 -30.28 30.64 -27.01
N ASP A 72 -31.19 31.13 -26.17
CA ASP A 72 -31.27 30.74 -24.76
C ASP A 72 -31.79 29.31 -24.59
N GLU A 73 -32.78 28.88 -25.38
CA GLU A 73 -33.28 27.50 -25.37
C GLU A 73 -32.22 26.50 -25.88
N GLN A 74 -31.49 26.85 -26.92
CA GLN A 74 -30.37 26.04 -27.44
C GLN A 74 -29.23 25.92 -26.43
N ARG A 75 -28.91 27.01 -25.72
CA ARG A 75 -27.89 26.99 -24.67
C ARG A 75 -28.32 26.18 -23.46
N ALA A 76 -29.58 26.30 -23.04
CA ALA A 76 -30.14 25.52 -21.95
C ALA A 76 -30.12 24.03 -22.29
N TRP A 77 -30.50 23.65 -23.51
CA TRP A 77 -30.41 22.27 -23.96
C TRP A 77 -28.98 21.73 -23.94
N ASN A 78 -27.99 22.50 -24.44
CA ASN A 78 -26.59 22.07 -24.43
C ASN A 78 -26.07 21.82 -23.01
N TYR A 79 -26.46 22.67 -22.05
CA TYR A 79 -26.10 22.48 -20.64
C TYR A 79 -26.75 21.22 -20.05
N SER A 80 -28.05 21.02 -20.30
CA SER A 80 -28.75 19.83 -19.82
C SER A 80 -28.23 18.54 -20.47
N MET A 81 -27.79 18.59 -21.73
CA MET A 81 -27.19 17.44 -22.41
C MET A 81 -25.81 17.10 -21.83
N ASP A 82 -24.97 18.11 -21.59
CA ASP A 82 -23.65 17.92 -20.95
C ASP A 82 -23.78 17.30 -19.54
N GLU A 83 -24.76 17.76 -18.75
CA GLU A 83 -25.08 17.17 -17.45
C GLU A 83 -25.58 15.73 -17.56
N TYR A 84 -26.47 15.44 -18.52
CA TYR A 84 -26.97 14.09 -18.78
C TYR A 84 -25.84 13.14 -19.18
N GLU A 85 -25.03 13.50 -20.17
CA GLU A 85 -23.89 12.69 -20.65
C GLU A 85 -22.87 12.45 -19.55
N ASN A 86 -22.53 13.46 -18.75
CA ASN A 86 -21.62 13.32 -17.62
C ASN A 86 -22.15 12.32 -16.58
N ASN A 87 -23.45 12.39 -16.27
CA ASN A 87 -24.06 11.48 -15.30
C ASN A 87 -24.15 10.03 -15.81
N GLU A 88 -24.43 9.83 -17.10
CA GLU A 88 -24.39 8.50 -17.73
C GLU A 88 -22.97 7.95 -17.77
N ASN A 89 -21.95 8.76 -18.09
CA ASN A 89 -20.55 8.36 -18.04
C ASN A 89 -20.12 7.93 -16.62
N VAL A 90 -20.59 8.62 -15.57
CA VAL A 90 -20.32 8.24 -14.17
C VAL A 90 -21.00 6.91 -13.82
N LYS A 91 -22.25 6.69 -14.26
CA LYS A 91 -22.96 5.40 -14.09
C LYS A 91 -22.22 4.27 -14.76
N GLU A 92 -21.80 4.45 -16.02
CA GLU A 92 -21.06 3.45 -16.78
C GLU A 92 -19.74 3.10 -16.08
N MET A 93 -18.99 4.10 -15.62
CA MET A 93 -17.76 3.89 -14.84
C MET A 93 -18.02 3.04 -13.59
N MET A 94 -19.07 3.34 -12.83
CA MET A 94 -19.41 2.59 -11.62
C MET A 94 -19.85 1.15 -11.92
N GLN A 95 -20.64 0.96 -12.97
CA GLN A 95 -21.02 -0.37 -13.46
C GLN A 95 -19.79 -1.16 -13.94
N GLU A 96 -18.81 -0.51 -14.57
CA GLU A 96 -17.54 -1.14 -14.94
C GLU A 96 -16.72 -1.54 -13.69
N TYR A 97 -16.71 -0.71 -12.65
CA TYR A 97 -16.09 -1.05 -11.36
C TYR A 97 -16.75 -2.26 -10.68
N GLU A 98 -18.07 -2.37 -10.75
CA GLU A 98 -18.80 -3.51 -10.19
C GLU A 98 -18.61 -4.79 -11.02
N SER A 99 -18.76 -4.68 -12.34
CA SER A 99 -18.66 -5.82 -13.25
C SER A 99 -17.24 -6.36 -13.41
N SER A 100 -16.21 -5.51 -13.26
CA SER A 100 -14.80 -5.92 -13.26
C SER A 100 -14.42 -6.77 -12.03
N GLY A 101 -15.24 -6.77 -10.97
CA GLY A 101 -14.96 -7.49 -9.73
C GLY A 101 -13.80 -6.91 -8.91
N ILE A 102 -13.31 -5.71 -9.24
CA ILE A 102 -12.19 -5.05 -8.54
C ILE A 102 -12.52 -4.88 -7.06
N TYR A 103 -13.77 -4.55 -6.71
CA TYR A 103 -14.21 -4.44 -5.32
C TYR A 103 -14.01 -5.76 -4.57
N THR A 104 -14.50 -6.86 -5.13
CA THR A 104 -14.37 -8.21 -4.54
C THR A 104 -12.92 -8.62 -4.42
N VAL A 105 -12.12 -8.43 -5.46
CA VAL A 105 -10.68 -8.75 -5.47
C VAL A 105 -9.95 -7.93 -4.39
N SER A 106 -10.24 -6.63 -4.28
CA SER A 106 -9.63 -5.75 -3.28
C SER A 106 -9.98 -6.17 -1.86
N LEU A 107 -11.24 -6.55 -1.62
CA LEU A 107 -11.73 -6.99 -0.32
C LEU A 107 -11.05 -8.31 0.10
N ILE A 108 -11.06 -9.33 -0.76
CA ILE A 108 -10.43 -10.62 -0.50
C ILE A 108 -8.92 -10.44 -0.27
N THR A 109 -8.26 -9.68 -1.14
CA THR A 109 -6.82 -9.44 -1.06
C THR A 109 -6.45 -8.70 0.23
N GLY A 110 -7.22 -7.69 0.61
CA GLY A 110 -7.03 -6.96 1.87
C GLY A 110 -7.18 -7.85 3.10
N ILE A 111 -8.19 -8.73 3.12
CA ILE A 111 -8.39 -9.71 4.20
C ILE A 111 -7.20 -10.67 4.30
N ILE A 112 -6.78 -11.26 3.17
CA ILE A 112 -5.66 -12.20 3.13
C ILE A 112 -4.38 -11.53 3.63
N LEU A 113 -4.07 -10.34 3.14
CA LEU A 113 -2.85 -9.62 3.51
C LEU A 113 -2.86 -9.17 4.97
N PHE A 114 -4.02 -8.82 5.52
CA PHE A 114 -4.17 -8.56 6.95
C PHE A 114 -3.82 -9.81 7.77
N PHE A 115 -4.44 -10.95 7.47
CA PHE A 115 -4.20 -12.20 8.21
C PHE A 115 -2.77 -12.72 8.05
N LEU A 116 -2.14 -12.53 6.90
CA LEU A 116 -0.72 -12.85 6.71
C LEU A 116 0.22 -11.85 7.39
N GLY A 117 -0.22 -10.61 7.60
CA GLY A 117 0.54 -9.57 8.30
C GLY A 117 0.70 -9.84 9.79
N ILE A 118 -0.29 -10.46 10.43
CA ILE A 118 -0.26 -10.82 11.86
C ILE A 118 0.94 -11.74 12.20
N PRO A 119 1.10 -12.94 11.58
CA PRO A 119 2.23 -13.81 11.88
C PRO A 119 3.57 -13.18 11.49
N ALA A 120 3.62 -12.37 10.41
CA ALA A 120 4.82 -11.62 10.06
C ALA A 120 5.24 -10.64 11.17
N ALA A 121 4.28 -9.88 11.71
CA ALA A 121 4.52 -8.96 12.82
C ALA A 121 4.93 -9.69 14.12
N ILE A 122 4.31 -10.83 14.44
CA ILE A 122 4.66 -11.64 15.61
C ILE A 122 6.08 -12.19 15.49
N LEU A 123 6.43 -12.78 14.34
CA LEU A 123 7.79 -13.29 14.10
C LEU A 123 8.84 -12.17 14.17
N ALA A 124 8.50 -10.98 13.67
CA ALA A 124 9.37 -9.82 13.79
C ALA A 124 9.56 -9.35 15.23
N TRP A 125 8.48 -9.34 16.03
CA TRP A 125 8.54 -8.99 17.44
C TRP A 125 9.42 -9.95 18.24
N MET A 126 9.27 -11.24 17.97
CA MET A 126 10.03 -12.32 18.59
C MET A 126 11.48 -12.41 18.11
N ASN A 127 11.88 -11.61 17.11
CA ASN A 127 13.20 -11.71 16.48
C ASN A 127 13.51 -13.14 16.01
N HIS A 128 12.50 -13.83 15.46
CA HIS A 128 12.65 -15.20 14.99
C HIS A 128 13.60 -15.26 13.78
N GLU A 129 14.34 -16.34 13.61
CA GLU A 129 15.28 -16.54 12.48
C GLU A 129 14.62 -16.41 11.09
N MET A 130 13.32 -16.69 11.01
CA MET A 130 12.51 -16.57 9.79
C MET A 130 11.87 -15.19 9.59
N MET A 131 12.03 -14.24 10.53
CA MET A 131 11.45 -12.89 10.49
C MET A 131 11.63 -12.25 9.11
N LEU A 132 12.87 -12.10 8.65
CA LEU A 132 13.18 -11.36 7.43
C LEU A 132 12.59 -12.03 6.19
N LYS A 133 12.55 -13.36 6.15
CA LYS A 133 11.97 -14.13 5.04
C LYS A 133 10.46 -13.92 4.96
N VAL A 134 9.77 -14.06 6.10
CA VAL A 134 8.30 -13.92 6.15
C VAL A 134 7.88 -12.47 5.94
N CYS A 135 8.55 -11.52 6.58
CA CYS A 135 8.28 -10.09 6.42
C CYS A 135 8.56 -9.62 4.99
N GLY A 136 9.66 -10.09 4.38
CA GLY A 136 9.99 -9.80 2.98
C GLY A 136 8.97 -10.39 2.01
N ALA A 137 8.59 -11.66 2.18
CA ALA A 137 7.58 -12.29 1.36
C ALA A 137 6.22 -11.57 1.45
N TRP A 138 5.81 -11.20 2.66
CA TRP A 138 4.59 -10.42 2.88
C TRP A 138 4.66 -9.04 2.23
N ALA A 139 5.78 -8.32 2.36
CA ALA A 139 5.97 -6.99 1.76
C ALA A 139 5.93 -7.04 0.23
N VAL A 140 6.53 -8.06 -0.39
CA VAL A 140 6.46 -8.27 -1.85
C VAL A 140 5.04 -8.57 -2.29
N ALA A 141 4.35 -9.48 -1.59
CA ALA A 141 2.96 -9.81 -1.90
C ALA A 141 2.06 -8.58 -1.80
N LYS A 142 2.23 -7.76 -0.74
CA LYS A 142 1.49 -6.51 -0.55
C LYS A 142 1.73 -5.53 -1.69
N LEU A 143 3.00 -5.31 -2.07
CA LEU A 143 3.35 -4.41 -3.18
C LEU A 143 2.67 -4.85 -4.48
N ILE A 144 2.79 -6.14 -4.84
CA ILE A 144 2.23 -6.65 -6.09
C ILE A 144 0.71 -6.47 -6.08
N SER A 145 0.05 -6.83 -4.98
CA SER A 145 -1.39 -6.67 -4.82
C SER A 145 -1.85 -5.22 -4.99
N ASP A 146 -1.20 -4.27 -4.31
CA ASP A 146 -1.58 -2.85 -4.38
C ASP A 146 -1.37 -2.26 -5.78
N VAL A 147 -0.28 -2.65 -6.45
CA VAL A 147 0.02 -2.20 -7.81
C VAL A 147 -1.00 -2.77 -8.80
N VAL A 148 -1.31 -4.06 -8.72
CA VAL A 148 -2.30 -4.69 -9.61
C VAL A 148 -3.68 -4.06 -9.43
N ILE A 149 -4.15 -3.93 -8.19
CA ILE A 149 -5.45 -3.30 -7.90
C ILE A 149 -5.48 -1.86 -8.42
N SER A 150 -4.40 -1.10 -8.17
CA SER A 150 -4.33 0.29 -8.62
C SER A 150 -4.30 0.43 -10.14
N ILE A 151 -3.63 -0.45 -10.89
CA ILE A 151 -3.63 -0.42 -12.35
C ILE A 151 -5.03 -0.71 -12.89
N LEU A 152 -5.72 -1.70 -12.32
CA LEU A 152 -7.08 -2.03 -12.73
C LEU A 152 -8.05 -0.86 -12.48
N SER A 153 -7.98 -0.24 -11.31
CA SER A 153 -8.77 0.97 -11.01
C SER A 153 -8.40 2.14 -11.93
N ALA A 154 -7.11 2.37 -12.16
CA ALA A 154 -6.64 3.47 -13.00
C ALA A 154 -7.13 3.34 -14.44
N ASN A 155 -7.21 2.13 -15.00
CA ASN A 155 -7.71 1.92 -16.35
C ASN A 155 -9.19 2.30 -16.50
N ILE A 156 -10.03 1.92 -15.53
CA ILE A 156 -11.47 2.27 -15.54
C ILE A 156 -11.64 3.79 -15.43
N THR A 157 -10.92 4.42 -14.49
CA THR A 157 -10.98 5.88 -14.31
C THR A 157 -10.39 6.63 -15.50
N ALA A 158 -9.36 6.11 -16.17
CA ALA A 158 -8.81 6.70 -17.39
C ALA A 158 -9.82 6.63 -18.54
N SER A 159 -10.50 5.50 -18.72
CA SER A 159 -11.57 5.33 -19.71
C SER A 159 -12.68 6.36 -19.53
N TYR A 160 -13.12 6.57 -18.28
CA TYR A 160 -14.07 7.62 -17.93
C TYR A 160 -13.54 9.03 -18.24
N LEU A 161 -12.30 9.34 -17.88
CA LEU A 161 -11.73 10.67 -18.16
C LEU A 161 -11.60 10.92 -19.68
N ASP A 162 -11.31 9.89 -20.47
CA ASP A 162 -11.27 9.99 -21.93
C ASP A 162 -12.66 10.19 -22.56
N SER A 163 -13.75 9.76 -21.89
CA SER A 163 -15.12 9.93 -22.41
C SER A 163 -15.73 11.31 -22.14
N VAL A 164 -15.18 12.08 -21.19
CA VAL A 164 -15.66 13.42 -20.83
C VAL A 164 -14.99 14.50 -21.68
N PRO A 165 -15.73 15.51 -22.20
CA PRO A 165 -15.15 16.62 -22.96
C PRO A 165 -14.00 17.32 -22.21
N GLY A 166 -12.80 17.31 -22.79
CA GLY A 166 -11.59 17.89 -22.18
C GLY A 166 -10.95 17.05 -21.07
N GLY A 167 -11.53 15.91 -20.72
CA GLY A 167 -11.00 14.99 -19.70
C GLY A 167 -9.81 14.14 -20.18
N SER A 168 -9.70 13.90 -21.50
CA SER A 168 -8.60 13.09 -22.08
C SER A 168 -7.21 13.69 -21.84
N ASP A 169 -7.10 15.02 -21.75
CA ASP A 169 -5.85 15.71 -21.37
C ASP A 169 -5.40 15.38 -19.93
N TYR A 170 -6.31 14.86 -19.11
CA TYR A 170 -6.14 14.56 -17.70
C TYR A 170 -6.24 13.07 -17.37
N SER A 171 -6.47 12.17 -18.34
CA SER A 171 -6.62 10.73 -18.09
C SER A 171 -5.39 10.10 -17.43
N TRP A 172 -4.20 10.67 -17.67
CA TRP A 172 -2.95 10.30 -17.00
C TRP A 172 -3.01 10.45 -15.46
N LEU A 173 -3.87 11.34 -14.92
CA LEU A 173 -4.02 11.52 -13.48
C LEU A 173 -4.53 10.26 -12.80
N ALA A 174 -5.30 9.42 -13.48
CA ALA A 174 -5.78 8.15 -12.94
C ALA A 174 -4.61 7.23 -12.50
N TYR A 175 -3.49 7.27 -13.24
CA TYR A 175 -2.29 6.46 -12.97
C TYR A 175 -1.40 7.01 -11.85
N THR A 176 -1.67 8.21 -11.33
CA THR A 176 -0.95 8.74 -10.16
C THR A 176 -1.16 7.87 -8.92
N SER A 177 -2.32 7.24 -8.82
CA SER A 177 -2.61 6.23 -7.78
C SER A 177 -1.63 5.06 -7.85
N THR A 178 -1.27 4.61 -9.06
CA THR A 178 -0.33 3.51 -9.27
C THR A 178 1.09 3.90 -8.89
N ALA A 179 1.52 5.10 -9.28
CA ALA A 179 2.81 5.63 -8.89
C ALA A 179 2.95 5.73 -7.36
N SER A 180 1.90 6.19 -6.68
CA SER A 180 1.83 6.24 -5.21
C SER A 180 1.95 4.84 -4.58
N SER A 181 1.22 3.85 -5.10
CA SER A 181 1.30 2.45 -4.64
C SER A 181 2.70 1.86 -4.80
N ILE A 182 3.36 2.10 -5.94
CA ILE A 182 4.75 1.67 -6.18
C ILE A 182 5.70 2.34 -5.18
N PHE A 183 5.55 3.64 -4.95
CA PHE A 183 6.39 4.39 -4.02
C PHE A 183 6.24 3.87 -2.58
N CYS A 184 5.02 3.71 -2.10
CA CYS A 184 4.74 3.16 -0.76
C CYS A 184 5.25 1.72 -0.61
N GLY A 185 4.96 0.85 -1.58
CA GLY A 185 5.40 -0.54 -1.54
C GLY A 185 6.92 -0.68 -1.60
N SER A 186 7.59 0.09 -2.46
CA SER A 186 9.06 0.05 -2.57
C SER A 186 9.73 0.60 -1.32
N THR A 187 9.13 1.59 -0.64
CA THR A 187 9.60 2.09 0.65
C THR A 187 9.54 0.99 1.72
N LEU A 188 8.45 0.23 1.80
CA LEU A 188 8.34 -0.92 2.70
C LEU A 188 9.42 -1.97 2.43
N LEU A 189 9.66 -2.30 1.16
CA LEU A 189 10.73 -3.21 0.75
C LEU A 189 12.13 -2.69 1.10
N ALA A 190 12.38 -1.40 0.90
CA ALA A 190 13.64 -0.75 1.25
C ALA A 190 13.89 -0.83 2.76
N ILE A 191 12.86 -0.67 3.60
CA ILE A 191 12.96 -0.85 5.06
C ILE A 191 13.35 -2.29 5.40
N VAL A 192 12.70 -3.29 4.81
CA VAL A 192 13.03 -4.70 5.05
C VAL A 192 14.48 -5.00 4.63
N ILE A 193 14.92 -4.50 3.48
CA ILE A 193 16.30 -4.66 2.99
C ILE A 193 17.28 -3.96 3.94
N ALA A 194 17.02 -2.72 4.35
CA ALA A 194 17.87 -1.98 5.26
C ALA A 194 18.03 -2.72 6.60
N ILE A 195 16.93 -3.24 7.16
CA ILE A 195 16.96 -4.04 8.38
C ILE A 195 17.75 -5.33 8.14
N SER A 196 17.59 -6.00 7.01
CA SER A 196 18.36 -7.21 6.68
C SER A 196 19.88 -6.98 6.62
N LEU A 197 20.30 -5.78 6.23
CA LEU A 197 21.72 -5.38 6.21
C LEU A 197 22.22 -5.07 7.62
N MET A 198 21.41 -4.39 8.43
CA MET A 198 21.73 -4.04 9.83
C MET A 198 21.68 -5.23 10.78
N TYR A 199 20.96 -6.30 10.42
CA TYR A 199 20.86 -7.52 11.23
C TYR A 199 22.08 -8.44 11.12
N LYS A 200 23.06 -8.10 10.26
CA LYS A 200 24.32 -8.83 10.21
C LYS A 200 25.17 -8.46 11.44
N PRO A 201 25.79 -9.45 12.12
CA PRO A 201 26.64 -9.16 13.28
C PRO A 201 27.75 -8.20 12.85
N SER A 202 27.82 -7.04 13.50
CA SER A 202 28.90 -6.08 13.29
C SER A 202 30.22 -6.75 13.65
N LEU A 203 31.19 -6.76 12.72
CA LEU A 203 32.58 -7.02 13.07
C LEU A 203 32.97 -6.13 14.25
N GLU A 204 33.56 -6.73 15.28
CA GLU A 204 33.98 -6.02 16.49
C GLU A 204 34.83 -4.80 16.12
N ILE A 205 34.35 -3.62 16.50
CA ILE A 205 35.23 -2.48 16.72
C ILE A 205 36.01 -2.87 17.99
N PRO A 206 37.35 -3.01 17.95
CA PRO A 206 38.11 -3.41 19.10
C PRO A 206 37.79 -2.49 20.28
N GLU A 207 37.55 -3.08 21.46
CA GLU A 207 37.39 -2.29 22.68
C GLU A 207 38.56 -1.33 22.80
N SER A 208 38.23 -0.04 22.88
CA SER A 208 39.18 1.04 23.08
C SER A 208 40.17 0.67 24.18
N ALA A 209 41.48 0.71 23.85
CA ALA A 209 42.60 0.43 24.74
C ALA A 209 42.68 1.31 26.00
N PHE A 210 41.74 2.24 26.18
CA PHE A 210 41.62 3.10 27.36
C PHE A 210 40.85 2.45 28.53
N HIS A 211 40.29 1.24 28.36
CA HIS A 211 39.71 0.45 29.45
C HIS A 211 40.63 -0.71 29.84
N SER A 212 41.90 -0.42 30.17
CA SER A 212 42.73 -1.41 30.87
C SER A 212 42.19 -1.59 32.28
N LYS A 213 41.69 -2.80 32.60
CA LYS A 213 41.45 -3.19 34.00
C LYS A 213 42.77 -3.03 34.76
N GLU A 214 42.77 -2.18 35.78
CA GLU A 214 43.90 -2.09 36.71
C GLU A 214 44.19 -3.48 37.28
N TYR A 215 45.42 -3.93 37.09
CA TYR A 215 45.92 -5.18 37.65
C TYR A 215 46.09 -5.01 39.15
N THR A 216 45.18 -5.60 39.94
CA THR A 216 45.42 -5.83 41.38
C THR A 216 46.19 -7.15 41.51
N GLY A 217 47.50 -7.05 41.70
CA GLY A 217 48.37 -8.20 41.88
C GLY A 217 48.06 -9.02 43.15
N PRO A 218 48.49 -10.30 43.21
CA PRO A 218 48.31 -11.14 44.39
C PRO A 218 49.29 -10.76 45.52
N GLU A 219 48.78 -10.70 46.75
CA GLU A 219 49.56 -10.67 48.00
C GLU A 219 50.31 -11.99 48.23
#